data_AF-A0A5C9B072-F1
#
_entry.id   AF-A0A5C9B072-F1
#
_cell.length_a   1.000
_cell.length_b   1.000
_cell.length_c   1.000
_cell.angle_alpha   90.00
_cell.angle_beta   90.00
_cell.angle_gamma   90.00
#
_symmetry.space_group_name_H-M   'P 1'
#
loop_
_entity.id
_entity.type
_entity.pdbx_description
1 polymer ?
#
loop_
_entity_poly.entity_id
_entity_poly.type
_entity_poly.pdbx_seq_one_letter_code
_entity_poly.pdbx_strand_id
1 'polypeptide(L)'
;MRFSTTVLLGVAVSSAALAVAADSVKAPYPVPLTRPVMKQALEDMKGRKERIPLPELTEADKEKLGERSTSYESRLRYHYMPYSDGQGSGGSSRGTGTGGFGRSSDPDMGLDYAFTVELFWLVSRTNNCLY
;
A
#
# COMPACT_ATOMS: atom_id res chain seq x y z
N MET A 1 6.68 -29.06 59.30
CA MET A 1 7.02 -29.00 57.86
C MET A 1 5.82 -29.45 57.05
N ARG A 2 5.26 -28.55 56.23
CA ARG A 2 4.66 -28.80 54.90
C ARG A 2 3.89 -27.54 54.49
N PHE A 3 4.57 -26.72 53.69
CA PHE A 3 4.04 -25.54 53.04
C PHE A 3 3.01 -25.98 51.99
N SER A 4 1.84 -25.35 51.97
CA SER A 4 0.85 -25.52 50.90
C SER A 4 0.84 -24.24 50.08
N THR A 5 1.57 -24.26 48.97
CA THR A 5 1.63 -23.18 47.97
C THR A 5 0.48 -23.36 46.99
N THR A 6 -0.56 -22.54 47.10
CA THR A 6 -1.63 -22.44 46.10
C THR A 6 -1.18 -21.48 45.00
N VAL A 7 -0.98 -22.02 43.80
CA VAL A 7 -0.56 -21.27 42.60
C VAL A 7 -1.76 -20.49 42.07
N LEU A 8 -1.66 -19.15 42.04
CA LEU A 8 -2.61 -18.27 41.35
C LEU A 8 -2.29 -18.25 39.86
N LEU A 9 -3.20 -18.80 39.06
CA LEU A 9 -3.18 -18.77 37.59
C LEU A 9 -3.61 -17.36 37.13
N GLY A 10 -2.65 -16.53 36.74
CA GLY A 10 -2.92 -15.19 36.18
C GLY A 10 -3.44 -15.30 34.75
N VAL A 11 -4.68 -14.83 34.53
CA VAL A 11 -5.27 -14.70 33.19
C VAL A 11 -4.57 -13.56 32.45
N ALA A 12 -3.77 -13.90 31.45
CA ALA A 12 -3.21 -12.93 30.51
C ALA A 12 -4.33 -12.41 29.60
N VAL A 13 -4.74 -11.17 29.80
CA VAL A 13 -5.63 -10.45 28.87
C VAL A 13 -4.77 -10.02 27.67
N SER A 14 -4.80 -10.82 26.61
CA SER A 14 -4.27 -10.42 25.30
C SER A 14 -5.15 -9.29 24.74
N SER A 15 -4.63 -8.07 24.77
CA SER A 15 -5.16 -6.94 24.01
C SER A 15 -4.96 -7.20 22.51
N ALA A 16 -5.89 -7.92 21.90
CA ALA A 16 -6.05 -7.95 20.46
C ALA A 16 -6.65 -6.61 20.03
N ALA A 17 -5.83 -5.69 19.55
CA ALA A 17 -6.30 -4.52 18.84
C ALA A 17 -7.06 -4.99 17.60
N LEU A 18 -8.39 -4.85 17.62
CA LEU A 18 -9.25 -5.04 16.46
C LEU A 18 -8.85 -4.02 15.39
N ALA A 19 -8.07 -4.45 14.42
CA ALA A 19 -7.93 -3.73 13.16
C ALA A 19 -9.31 -3.77 12.46
N VAL A 20 -10.10 -2.71 12.66
CA VAL A 20 -11.35 -2.53 11.92
C VAL A 20 -10.97 -2.22 10.47
N ALA A 21 -11.15 -3.21 9.59
CA ALA A 21 -11.13 -2.98 8.15
C ALA A 21 -12.28 -2.03 7.82
N ALA A 22 -11.97 -0.92 7.15
CA ALA A 22 -12.99 0.04 6.73
C ALA A 22 -14.01 -0.62 5.78
N ASP A 23 -15.27 -0.20 5.87
CA ASP A 23 -16.37 -0.68 5.04
C ASP A 23 -15.99 -0.66 3.55
N SER A 24 -16.19 -1.79 2.87
CA SER A 24 -15.99 -1.85 1.43
C SER A 24 -17.02 -0.95 0.74
N VAL A 25 -16.56 -0.12 -0.19
CA VAL A 25 -17.46 0.71 -1.00
C VAL A 25 -18.33 -0.23 -1.82
N LYS A 26 -19.64 -0.27 -1.53
CA LYS A 26 -20.60 -1.22 -2.14
C LYS A 26 -20.86 -0.96 -3.62
N ALA A 27 -20.46 0.19 -4.14
CA ALA A 27 -20.64 0.60 -5.53
C ALA A 27 -19.41 1.35 -6.06
N PRO A 28 -19.08 1.24 -7.35
CA PRO A 28 -18.00 2.01 -7.96
C PRO A 28 -18.28 3.51 -7.88
N TYR A 29 -17.21 4.31 -7.77
CA TYR A 29 -17.35 5.77 -7.81
C TYR A 29 -17.87 6.23 -9.17
N PRO A 30 -18.82 7.18 -9.22
CA PRO A 30 -19.37 7.66 -10.48
C PRO A 30 -18.29 8.35 -11.32
N VAL A 31 -18.31 8.09 -12.63
CA VAL A 31 -17.43 8.74 -13.61
C VAL A 31 -17.80 10.23 -13.72
N PRO A 32 -16.89 11.17 -13.39
CA PRO A 32 -17.19 12.59 -13.51
C PRO A 32 -17.33 12.97 -14.99
N LEU A 33 -18.54 13.38 -15.39
CA LEU A 33 -18.84 13.73 -16.78
C LEU A 33 -18.43 15.17 -17.15
N THR A 34 -18.22 16.02 -16.16
CA THR A 34 -17.89 17.44 -16.37
C THR A 34 -16.64 17.82 -15.61
N ARG A 35 -15.91 18.81 -16.14
CA ARG A 35 -14.67 19.33 -15.52
C ARG A 35 -14.89 19.83 -14.08
N PRO A 36 -15.97 20.57 -13.74
CA PRO A 36 -16.21 20.99 -12.36
C PRO A 36 -16.37 19.80 -11.41
N VAL A 37 -17.12 18.77 -11.82
CA VAL A 37 -17.34 17.56 -11.01
C VAL A 37 -16.04 16.77 -10.84
N MET A 38 -15.22 16.66 -11.90
CA MET A 38 -13.91 16.01 -11.82
C MET A 38 -12.99 16.72 -10.81
N LYS A 39 -12.95 18.05 -10.82
CA LYS A 39 -12.15 18.82 -9.87
C LYS A 39 -12.60 18.59 -8.43
N GLN A 40 -13.91 18.64 -8.19
CA GLN A 40 -14.44 18.40 -6.85
C GLN A 40 -14.06 17.00 -6.36
N ALA A 41 -14.22 15.97 -7.20
CA ALA A 41 -13.83 14.60 -6.86
C ALA A 41 -12.34 14.48 -6.49
N LEU A 42 -11.45 15.19 -7.19
CA LEU A 42 -10.02 15.24 -6.87
C LEU A 42 -9.72 15.95 -5.55
N GLU A 43 -10.46 17.02 -5.21
CA GLU A 43 -10.33 17.69 -3.92
C GLU A 43 -10.82 16.79 -2.77
N ASP A 44 -11.95 16.11 -2.96
CA ASP A 44 -12.52 15.18 -1.98
C ASP A 44 -11.55 14.02 -1.69
N MET A 45 -10.77 13.59 -2.69
CA MET A 45 -9.76 12.55 -2.52
C MET A 45 -8.59 12.94 -1.63
N LYS A 46 -8.21 14.22 -1.57
CA LYS A 46 -7.04 14.65 -0.76
C LYS A 46 -7.26 14.43 0.73
N GLY A 47 -8.52 14.43 1.19
CA GLY A 47 -8.88 14.16 2.58
C GLY A 47 -9.18 12.70 2.89
N ARG A 48 -9.13 11.80 1.90
CA ARG A 48 -9.46 10.39 2.11
C ARG A 48 -8.39 9.75 3.01
N LYS A 49 -8.84 9.06 4.04
CA LYS A 49 -7.95 8.24 4.89
C LYS A 49 -7.25 7.19 4.03
N GLU A 50 -5.95 7.06 4.24
CA GLU A 50 -5.13 6.02 3.60
C GLU A 50 -5.78 4.65 3.78
N ARG A 51 -5.93 3.91 2.67
CA ARG A 51 -6.61 2.60 2.69
C ARG A 51 -5.79 1.57 3.45
N ILE A 52 -4.47 1.68 3.42
CA ILE A 52 -3.56 0.82 4.16
C ILE A 52 -2.94 1.71 5.25
N PRO A 53 -3.34 1.53 6.52
CA PRO A 53 -2.80 2.35 7.60
C PRO A 53 -1.32 2.05 7.75
N LEU A 54 -0.47 3.08 7.63
CA LEU A 54 0.96 2.92 7.82
C LEU A 54 1.31 2.87 9.31
N PRO A 55 2.18 1.94 9.75
CA PRO A 55 2.77 1.96 11.07
C PRO A 55 3.54 3.27 11.31
N GLU A 56 3.59 3.72 12.55
CA GLU A 56 4.47 4.82 12.94
C GLU A 56 5.93 4.41 12.73
N LEU A 57 6.74 5.32 12.19
CA LEU A 57 8.15 5.04 11.92
C LEU A 57 8.96 5.20 13.21
N THR A 58 9.66 4.13 13.60
CA THR A 58 10.69 4.22 14.63
C THR A 58 11.93 4.96 14.11
N GLU A 59 12.80 5.44 14.99
CA GLU A 59 14.05 6.10 14.57
C GLU A 59 14.94 5.18 13.72
N ALA A 60 14.96 3.87 14.03
CA ALA A 60 15.67 2.87 13.25
C ALA A 60 15.07 2.68 11.84
N ASP A 61 13.74 2.80 11.71
CA ASP A 61 13.09 2.73 10.40
C ASP A 61 13.35 3.98 9.57
N LYS A 62 13.39 5.17 10.21
CA LYS A 62 13.76 6.43 9.56
C LYS A 62 15.19 6.40 9.04
N GLU A 63 16.12 5.81 9.79
CA GLU A 63 17.50 5.65 9.35
C GLU A 63 17.61 4.76 8.10
N LYS A 64 16.91 3.62 8.08
CA LYS A 64 16.87 2.71 6.92
C LYS A 64 16.21 3.33 5.68
N LEU A 65 15.14 4.10 5.89
CA LEU A 65 14.40 4.75 4.81
C LEU A 65 15.10 6.03 4.30
N GLY A 66 15.79 6.76 5.17
CA GLY A 66 16.39 8.06 4.88
C GLY A 66 15.34 9.06 4.39
N GLU A 67 15.64 9.77 3.30
CA GLU A 67 14.72 10.73 2.67
C GLU A 67 13.39 10.08 2.22
N ARG A 68 13.39 8.78 1.95
CA ARG A 68 12.19 8.02 1.52
C ARG A 68 11.18 7.83 2.66
N SER A 69 11.57 8.12 3.91
CA SER A 69 10.68 8.01 5.07
C SER A 69 9.46 8.94 4.99
N THR A 70 9.51 9.98 4.15
CA THR A 70 8.42 10.94 3.95
C THR A 70 7.36 10.47 2.94
N SER A 71 7.70 9.47 2.11
CA SER A 71 6.83 8.98 1.03
C SER A 71 5.94 7.83 1.53
N TYR A 72 4.63 7.98 1.39
CA TYR A 72 3.64 6.93 1.70
C TYR A 72 3.99 5.60 1.02
N GLU A 73 4.27 5.63 -0.29
CA GLU A 73 4.64 4.46 -1.09
C GLU A 73 5.91 3.78 -0.60
N SER A 74 6.91 4.57 -0.21
CA SER A 74 8.17 4.02 0.28
C SER A 74 8.00 3.32 1.63
N ARG A 75 7.18 3.90 2.52
CA ARG A 75 6.81 3.30 3.81
C ARG A 75 5.96 2.05 3.62
N LEU A 76 5.01 2.07 2.68
CA LEU A 76 4.18 0.92 2.34
C LEU A 76 5.04 -0.27 1.91
N ARG A 77 5.98 -0.05 0.99
CA ARG A 77 6.90 -1.09 0.53
C ARG A 77 7.81 -1.61 1.63
N TYR A 78 8.28 -0.74 2.51
CA TYR A 78 9.13 -1.12 3.64
C TYR A 78 8.40 -2.03 4.64
N HIS A 79 7.14 -1.73 4.97
CA HIS A 79 6.39 -2.49 5.97
C HIS A 79 5.68 -3.73 5.41
N TYR A 80 5.25 -3.71 4.14
CA TYR A 80 4.32 -4.71 3.63
C TYR A 80 4.80 -5.48 2.41
N MET A 81 5.89 -5.07 1.74
CA MET A 81 6.42 -5.81 0.59
C MET A 81 7.70 -6.56 0.96
N PRO A 82 7.87 -7.81 0.48
CA PRO A 82 9.12 -8.53 0.64
C PRO A 82 10.25 -7.83 -0.13
N TYR A 83 11.45 -7.88 0.44
CA TYR A 83 12.65 -7.25 -0.13
C TYR A 83 13.03 -7.78 -1.53
N SER A 84 12.51 -8.95 -1.92
CA SER A 84 12.84 -9.64 -3.17
C SER A 84 12.17 -9.07 -4.42
N ASP A 85 11.03 -8.39 -4.30
CA ASP A 85 10.19 -8.08 -5.47
C ASP A 85 10.28 -6.60 -5.82
N GLY A 86 11.37 -6.23 -6.50
CA GLY A 86 11.48 -4.94 -7.17
C GLY A 86 11.81 -3.75 -6.27
N GLN A 87 12.60 -3.96 -5.21
CA GLN A 87 13.22 -2.89 -4.42
C GLN A 87 14.35 -2.16 -5.20
N GLY A 88 14.16 -1.97 -6.50
CA GLY A 88 15.02 -1.19 -7.38
C GLY A 88 14.56 0.26 -7.43
N SER A 89 15.29 1.10 -6.68
CA SER A 89 15.49 2.53 -6.93
C SER A 89 14.32 3.34 -7.50
N GLY A 90 13.49 3.89 -6.62
CA GLY A 90 12.78 5.16 -6.88
C GLY A 90 13.70 6.38 -6.88
N GLY A 91 15.01 6.19 -7.13
CA GLY A 91 16.01 7.24 -7.19
C GLY A 91 16.58 7.30 -8.61
N SER A 92 16.35 8.44 -9.26
CA SER A 92 17.33 9.15 -10.09
C SER A 92 18.68 8.43 -10.27
N SER A 93 18.76 7.44 -11.16
CA SER A 93 20.01 7.13 -11.83
C SER A 93 19.98 7.89 -13.15
N ARG A 94 20.68 9.03 -13.16
CA ARG A 94 21.22 9.63 -14.39
C ARG A 94 22.12 8.58 -15.04
N GLY A 95 21.51 7.74 -15.86
CA GLY A 95 22.17 6.68 -16.64
C GLY A 95 21.49 6.64 -17.99
N THR A 96 22.17 7.22 -18.97
CA THR A 96 21.99 7.05 -20.41
C THR A 96 21.24 5.78 -20.82
N GLY A 97 20.10 5.95 -21.50
CA GLY A 97 19.49 4.93 -22.34
C GLY A 97 18.05 4.56 -21.98
N THR A 98 17.13 5.09 -22.78
CA THR A 98 15.89 4.42 -23.23
C THR A 98 14.89 4.02 -22.14
N GLY A 99 13.81 4.81 -22.03
CA GLY A 99 12.68 4.53 -21.15
C GLY A 99 12.14 3.11 -21.30
N GLY A 100 12.19 2.35 -20.21
CA GLY A 100 11.64 1.02 -20.12
C GLY A 100 11.13 0.77 -18.71
N PHE A 101 9.81 0.70 -18.55
CA PHE A 101 9.14 0.16 -17.36
C PHE A 101 9.29 -1.37 -17.29
N GLY A 102 10.50 -1.88 -17.53
CA GLY A 102 10.78 -3.31 -17.58
C GLY A 102 10.97 -3.88 -16.18
N ARG A 103 9.88 -4.13 -15.45
CA ARG A 103 9.91 -5.21 -14.47
C ARG A 103 10.06 -6.51 -15.24
N SER A 104 10.96 -7.40 -14.83
CA SER A 104 10.97 -8.77 -15.35
C SER A 104 9.57 -9.34 -15.15
N SER A 105 8.95 -9.86 -16.22
CA SER A 105 7.67 -10.56 -16.09
C SER A 105 7.85 -11.67 -15.07
N ASP A 106 6.93 -11.74 -14.10
CA ASP A 106 6.88 -12.85 -13.17
C ASP A 106 6.81 -14.15 -14.01
N PRO A 107 7.73 -15.12 -13.79
CA PRO A 107 7.75 -16.36 -14.57
C PRO A 107 6.45 -17.16 -14.47
N ASP A 108 5.66 -16.95 -13.41
CA ASP A 108 4.34 -17.57 -13.24
C ASP A 108 3.19 -16.75 -13.86
N MET A 109 3.49 -15.56 -14.42
CA MET A 109 2.48 -14.72 -15.05
C MET A 109 2.10 -15.22 -16.44
N GLY A 110 1.00 -15.96 -16.52
CA GLY A 110 0.46 -16.49 -17.78
C GLY A 110 -0.25 -15.49 -18.69
N LEU A 111 -0.33 -14.21 -18.32
CA LEU A 111 -0.96 -13.16 -19.14
C LEU A 111 0.09 -12.46 -20.00
N ASP A 112 -0.19 -12.32 -21.29
CA ASP A 112 0.66 -11.55 -22.20
C ASP A 112 0.76 -10.07 -21.77
N TYR A 113 1.90 -9.44 -22.06
CA TYR A 113 2.14 -8.04 -21.71
C TYR A 113 1.13 -7.11 -22.38
N ALA A 114 0.80 -7.35 -23.66
CA ALA A 114 -0.16 -6.50 -24.37
C ALA A 114 -1.55 -6.59 -23.72
N PHE A 115 -1.98 -7.80 -23.36
CA PHE A 115 -3.23 -8.00 -22.64
C PHE A 115 -3.23 -7.34 -21.25
N THR A 116 -2.11 -7.42 -20.53
CA THR A 116 -1.98 -6.79 -19.20
C THR A 116 -2.08 -5.26 -19.29
N VAL A 117 -1.47 -4.66 -20.32
CA VAL A 117 -1.57 -3.22 -20.58
C VAL A 117 -3.00 -2.83 -20.96
N GLU A 118 -3.66 -3.60 -21.81
CA GLU A 118 -5.06 -3.34 -22.19
C GLU A 118 -6.00 -3.44 -20.97
N LEU A 119 -5.83 -4.48 -20.16
CA LEU A 119 -6.58 -4.68 -18.92
C LEU A 119 -6.37 -3.52 -17.94
N PHE A 120 -5.13 -3.04 -17.79
CA PHE A 120 -4.83 -1.87 -16.98
C PHE A 120 -5.61 -0.64 -17.43
N TRP A 121 -5.65 -0.35 -18.74
CA TRP A 121 -6.40 0.80 -19.25
C TRP A 121 -7.91 0.66 -19.08
N LEU A 122 -8.45 -0.54 -19.28
CA LEU A 122 -9.87 -0.83 -19.07
C LEU A 122 -10.28 -0.56 -17.61
N VAL A 123 -9.55 -1.13 -16.66
CA VAL A 123 -9.81 -0.98 -15.22
C VAL A 123 -9.58 0.46 -14.75
N SER A 124 -8.54 1.12 -15.26
CA SER A 124 -8.28 2.52 -14.96
C SER A 124 -9.45 3.42 -15.38
N ARG A 125 -10.04 3.15 -16.55
CA ARG A 125 -11.18 3.91 -17.07
C ARG A 125 -12.46 3.68 -16.28
N THR A 126 -12.72 2.46 -15.83
CA THR A 126 -13.91 2.16 -15.00
C THR A 126 -13.79 2.74 -13.59
N ASN A 127 -12.58 2.91 -13.06
CA ASN A 127 -12.33 3.46 -11.73
C ASN A 127 -11.91 4.94 -11.73
N ASN A 128 -11.93 5.62 -12.89
CA ASN A 128 -11.47 7.01 -13.06
C ASN A 128 -10.03 7.28 -12.55
N CYS A 129 -9.19 6.25 -12.53
CA CYS A 129 -7.86 6.27 -11.89
C CYS A 129 -7.88 6.70 -10.41
N LEU A 130 -9.00 6.52 -9.70
CA LEU A 130 -9.12 6.83 -8.27
C LEU A 130 -8.74 5.57 -7.47
N TYR A 131 -7.56 5.55 -6.86
CA TYR A 131 -7.06 4.42 -6.09
C TYR A 131 -7.13 4.68 -4.58
#